data_AF-A0AAD5PVU0-F1
#
_entry.id   AF-A0AAD5PVU0-F1
#
_cell.length_a   1.000
_cell.length_b   1.000
_cell.length_c   1.000
_cell.angle_alpha   90.00
_cell.angle_beta   90.00
_cell.angle_gamma   90.00
#
_symmetry.space_group_name_H-M   'P 1'
#
loop_
_entity.id
_entity.type
_entity.pdbx_description
1 polymer ?
#
loop_
_entity_poly.entity_id
_entity_poly.type
_entity_poly.pdbx_seq_one_letter_code
_entity_poly.pdbx_strand_id
1 'polypeptide(L)'
;MGLLISNMYMFNGRSNPPKSVGRYTQMVWAETYTIGCGEAFYRSSNAEGVTVNKAFFVCNYGPAGNIANSPVYSIGVGGSACPPSTYNKDSLCAKNGIDVD
;
A
#
# COMPACT_ATOMS: atom_id res chain seq x y z
N MET A 1 -25.21 1.89 -7.83
CA MET A 1 -24.66 2.35 -6.53
C MET A 1 -23.16 2.11 -6.60
N GLY A 2 -22.41 3.11 -7.06
CA GLY A 2 -20.99 2.96 -7.37
C GLY A 2 -20.17 2.87 -6.10
N LEU A 3 -19.40 1.80 -5.95
CA LEU A 3 -18.34 1.74 -4.96
C LEU A 3 -17.30 2.79 -5.35
N LEU A 4 -17.22 3.86 -4.56
CA LEU A 4 -16.11 4.80 -4.59
C LEU A 4 -14.87 4.05 -4.09
N ILE A 5 -14.12 3.45 -5.02
CA ILE A 5 -12.82 2.82 -4.74
C ILE A 5 -11.78 3.95 -4.67
N SER A 6 -11.81 4.70 -3.58
CA SER A 6 -10.97 5.90 -3.39
C SER A 6 -9.48 5.58 -3.14
N ASN A 7 -9.09 4.30 -3.04
CA ASN A 7 -7.74 3.88 -2.64
C ASN A 7 -7.13 2.80 -3.55
N MET A 8 -7.33 2.90 -4.87
CA MET A 8 -6.67 2.00 -5.83
C MET A 8 -5.25 2.49 -6.14
N TYR A 9 -4.23 1.88 -5.52
CA TYR A 9 -2.83 2.14 -5.88
C TYR A 9 -2.35 1.15 -6.93
N MET A 10 -2.18 1.68 -8.14
CA MET A 10 -1.73 0.96 -9.33
C MET A 10 -0.24 0.61 -9.26
N PHE A 11 0.16 -0.64 -9.01
CA PHE A 11 1.56 -1.03 -9.14
C PHE A 11 1.82 -1.55 -10.57
N ASN A 12 1.77 -0.66 -11.55
CA ASN A 12 2.15 -1.01 -12.92
C ASN A 12 3.68 -0.89 -13.08
N GLY A 13 4.33 -1.95 -13.57
CA GLY A 13 5.75 -2.00 -13.93
C GLY A 13 6.15 -1.15 -15.15
N ARG A 14 5.49 -0.02 -15.39
CA ARG A 14 5.85 0.95 -16.43
C ARG A 14 6.07 2.31 -15.78
N SER A 15 7.33 2.76 -15.85
CA SER A 15 7.85 4.10 -15.53
C SER A 15 7.01 4.88 -14.52
N ASN A 16 7.36 4.78 -13.23
CA ASN A 16 6.96 5.82 -12.28
C ASN A 16 7.45 7.17 -12.84
N PRO A 17 6.57 8.15 -13.11
CA PRO A 17 7.05 9.50 -13.30
C PRO A 17 7.85 9.89 -12.04
N PRO A 18 8.98 10.60 -12.16
CA PRO A 18 9.94 10.85 -11.08
C PRO A 18 9.40 11.71 -9.90
N LYS A 19 8.08 11.81 -9.72
CA LYS A 19 7.41 12.68 -8.75
C LYS A 19 6.28 12.01 -7.95
N SER A 20 5.99 10.72 -8.15
CA SER A 20 4.88 10.06 -7.44
C SER A 20 5.36 9.30 -6.19
N VAL A 21 5.53 10.01 -5.06
CA VAL A 21 5.85 9.39 -3.75
C VAL A 21 4.62 8.77 -3.06
N GLY A 22 3.41 9.09 -3.51
CA GLY A 22 2.16 8.67 -2.85
C GLY A 22 2.01 7.16 -2.65
N ARG A 23 2.52 6.34 -3.58
CA ARG A 23 2.49 4.87 -3.43
C ARG A 23 3.41 4.41 -2.30
N TYR A 24 4.60 5.00 -2.22
CA TYR A 24 5.55 4.70 -1.15
C TYR A 24 5.00 5.15 0.19
N THR A 25 4.49 6.37 0.30
CA THR A 25 3.96 6.90 1.56
C THR A 25 2.77 6.10 2.08
N GLN A 26 1.94 5.51 1.21
CA GLN A 26 0.88 4.58 1.66
C GLN A 26 1.46 3.26 2.20
N MET A 27 2.51 2.71 1.57
CA MET A 27 3.13 1.45 2.03
C MET A 27 3.77 1.60 3.40
N VAL A 28 4.34 2.77 3.70
CA VAL A 28 5.04 3.04 4.98
C VAL A 28 4.18 3.83 5.98
N TRP A 29 2.87 3.89 5.77
CA TRP A 29 1.96 4.64 6.64
C TRP A 29 1.78 3.92 8.00
N ALA A 30 2.19 4.56 9.11
CA ALA A 30 2.29 3.91 10.42
C ALA A 30 0.96 3.37 10.95
N GLU A 31 -0.15 4.07 10.70
CA GLU A 31 -1.46 3.65 11.18
C GLU A 31 -2.08 2.53 10.34
N THR A 32 -1.52 2.21 9.17
CA THR A 32 -2.01 1.14 8.29
C THR A 32 -1.46 -0.20 8.78
N TYR A 33 -2.33 -1.13 9.14
CA TYR A 33 -1.94 -2.45 9.67
C TYR A 33 -2.61 -3.64 8.98
N THR A 34 -3.50 -3.40 8.01
CA THR A 34 -4.08 -4.43 7.15
C THR A 34 -3.95 -4.04 5.69
N ILE A 35 -3.74 -5.04 4.84
CA ILE A 35 -3.64 -4.88 3.40
C ILE A 35 -4.38 -6.04 2.72
N GLY A 36 -5.12 -5.75 1.66
CA GLY A 36 -5.72 -6.74 0.78
C GLY A 36 -5.38 -6.43 -0.65
N CYS A 37 -4.79 -7.39 -1.38
CA CYS A 37 -4.37 -7.19 -2.76
C CYS A 37 -5.07 -8.15 -3.72
N GLY A 38 -5.18 -7.75 -4.98
CA GLY A 38 -5.72 -8.57 -6.06
C GLY A 38 -4.99 -8.28 -7.36
N GLU A 39 -4.97 -9.28 -8.24
CA GLU A 39 -4.35 -9.21 -9.56
C GLU A 39 -5.36 -9.61 -10.64
N ALA A 40 -5.32 -8.91 -11.78
CA ALA A 40 -6.06 -9.27 -12.98
C ALA A 40 -5.16 -9.27 -14.22
N PHE A 41 -5.16 -10.37 -14.97
CA PHE A 41 -4.46 -10.47 -16.25
C PHE A 41 -5.35 -10.04 -17.40
N TYR A 42 -4.81 -9.25 -18.33
CA TYR A 42 -5.54 -8.77 -19.50
C TYR A 42 -4.61 -8.65 -20.71
N ARG A 43 -5.19 -8.64 -21.91
CA ARG A 43 -4.47 -8.39 -23.16
C ARG A 43 -4.76 -6.99 -23.65
N SER A 44 -3.75 -6.30 -24.15
CA SER A 44 -3.87 -4.95 -24.67
C SER A 44 -2.98 -4.80 -25.91
N SER A 45 -3.55 -4.30 -26.99
CA SER A 45 -2.83 -3.98 -28.21
C SER A 45 -2.31 -2.54 -28.13
N ASN A 46 -1.09 -2.29 -28.61
CA ASN A 46 -0.59 -0.93 -28.84
C ASN A 46 -1.14 -0.36 -30.17
N ALA A 47 -0.76 0.88 -30.49
CA ALA A 47 -1.19 1.55 -31.73
C ALA A 47 -0.72 0.81 -33.00
N GLU A 48 0.36 0.03 -32.88
CA GLU A 48 0.94 -0.78 -33.95
C GLU A 48 0.31 -2.19 -34.08
N GLY A 49 -0.75 -2.49 -33.31
CA GLY A 49 -1.47 -3.77 -33.36
C GLY A 49 -0.81 -4.94 -32.64
N VAL A 50 0.34 -4.71 -31.99
CA VAL A 50 1.04 -5.72 -31.17
C VAL A 50 0.29 -5.94 -29.87
N THR A 51 -0.22 -7.15 -29.68
CA THR A 51 -0.93 -7.54 -28.46
C THR A 51 0.04 -8.06 -27.42
N VAL A 52 0.00 -7.46 -26.23
CA VAL A 52 0.81 -7.87 -25.07
C VAL A 52 -0.08 -8.35 -23.93
N ASN A 53 0.38 -9.37 -23.21
CA ASN A 53 -0.20 -9.74 -21.91
C ASN A 53 0.25 -8.72 -20.87
N LYS A 54 -0.69 -8.25 -20.05
CA LYS A 54 -0.48 -7.31 -18.95
C LYS A 54 -1.10 -7.84 -17.68
N ALA A 55 -0.54 -7.42 -16.56
CA ALA A 55 -1.10 -7.64 -15.23
C ALA A 55 -1.55 -6.29 -14.64
N PHE A 56 -2.61 -6.34 -13.86
CA PHE A 56 -3.17 -5.20 -13.13
C PHE A 56 -3.22 -5.58 -11.65
N PHE A 57 -2.33 -5.00 -10.85
CA PHE A 57 -2.21 -5.29 -9.43
C PHE A 57 -2.66 -4.09 -8.60
N VAL A 58 -3.54 -4.37 -7.63
CA VAL A 58 -4.16 -3.38 -6.74
C VAL A 58 -4.07 -3.87 -5.32
N CYS A 59 -3.76 -2.95 -4.40
CA CYS A 59 -3.91 -3.18 -2.96
C CYS A 59 -4.78 -2.10 -2.32
N ASN A 60 -5.65 -2.52 -1.40
CA ASN A 60 -6.37 -1.67 -0.46
C ASN A 60 -5.67 -1.74 0.90
N TYR A 61 -5.61 -0.59 1.58
CA TYR A 61 -4.92 -0.41 2.86
C TYR A 61 -5.91 -0.01 3.94
N GLY A 62 -5.81 -0.62 5.11
CA GLY A 62 -6.71 -0.42 6.23
C GLY A 62 -5.96 -0.24 7.55
N PRO A 63 -6.20 0.85 8.30
CA PRO A 63 -6.76 2.13 7.87
C PRO A 63 -6.07 2.73 6.64
N ALA A 64 -6.77 3.61 5.92
CA ALA A 64 -6.22 4.32 4.77
C ALA A 64 -5.17 5.36 5.22
N GLY A 65 -4.10 5.51 4.42
CA GLY A 65 -3.07 6.50 4.65
C GLY A 65 -3.17 7.69 3.70
N ASN A 66 -2.05 8.39 3.49
CA ASN A 66 -1.94 9.55 2.60
C ASN A 66 -2.94 10.67 2.90
N ILE A 67 -3.22 10.87 4.19
CA ILE A 67 -4.07 11.97 4.65
C ILE A 67 -3.25 13.26 4.51
N ALA A 68 -3.79 14.23 3.75
CA ALA A 68 -3.12 15.51 3.53
C ALA A 68 -2.79 16.19 4.87
N ASN A 69 -1.59 16.75 4.96
CA ASN A 69 -1.06 17.41 6.16
C ASN A 69 -0.94 16.50 7.41
N SER A 70 -1.01 15.18 7.26
CA SER A 70 -0.70 14.23 8.33
C SER A 70 0.68 13.60 8.12
N PRO A 71 1.45 13.34 9.18
CA PRO A 71 2.73 12.64 9.06
C PRO A 71 2.50 11.20 8.61
N VAL A 72 3.44 10.66 7.82
CA VAL A 72 3.41 9.25 7.37
C VAL A 72 3.67 8.29 8.53
N TYR A 73 4.56 8.69 9.44
CA TYR A 73 4.88 8.01 10.69
C TYR A 73 5.50 9.02 11.66
N SER A 74 5.51 8.69 12.95
CA SER A 74 6.21 9.50 13.96
C SER A 74 7.71 9.25 13.92
N ILE A 75 8.52 10.32 14.04
CA ILE A 75 9.98 10.22 14.05
C ILE A 75 10.46 9.68 15.41
N GLY A 76 11.31 8.66 15.40
CA GLY A 76 11.87 8.06 16.61
C GLY A 76 12.64 6.76 16.35
N VAL A 77 13.02 6.08 17.43
CA VAL A 77 13.57 4.72 17.35
C VAL A 77 12.47 3.77 16.88
N GLY A 78 12.80 2.86 15.95
CA GLY A 78 11.82 1.93 15.38
C GLY A 78 11.06 1.15 16.46
N GLY A 79 9.72 1.20 16.40
CA GLY A 79 8.81 0.56 17.36
C GLY A 79 8.91 1.05 18.81
N SER A 80 9.51 2.22 19.08
CA SER A 80 9.56 2.79 20.44
C SER A 80 8.24 3.40 20.92
N ALA A 81 7.30 3.64 20.01
CA ALA A 81 6.01 4.28 20.26
C ALA A 81 4.83 3.39 19.84
N CYS A 82 4.90 2.09 20.12
CA CYS A 82 3.84 1.15 19.76
C CYS A 82 2.53 1.42 20.54
N PRO A 83 1.36 1.28 19.88
CA PRO A 83 0.07 1.50 20.52
C PRO A 83 -0.21 0.47 21.64
N PRO A 84 -1.16 0.76 22.56
CA PRO A 84 -1.53 -0.18 23.61
C PRO A 84 -1.86 -1.57 23.08
N SER A 85 -1.48 -2.60 23.83
CA SER A 85 -1.68 -4.01 23.47
C SER A 85 -0.91 -4.49 22.22
N THR A 86 0.12 -3.75 21.81
CA THR A 86 1.11 -4.18 20.82
C THR A 86 2.52 -4.13 21.41
N TYR A 87 3.49 -4.74 20.75
CA TYR A 87 4.89 -4.75 21.17
C TYR A 87 5.82 -4.58 19.97
N ASN A 88 7.05 -4.17 20.24
CA ASN A 88 8.06 -4.02 19.20
C ASN A 88 8.59 -5.40 18.78
N LYS A 89 8.39 -5.75 17.50
CA LYS A 89 9.01 -6.89 16.80
C LYS A 89 9.73 -6.30 15.58
N ASP A 90 11.06 -6.35 15.59
CA ASP A 90 11.90 -5.90 14.47
C ASP A 90 11.61 -4.48 13.96
N SER A 91 11.45 -3.52 14.89
CA SER A 91 11.10 -2.11 14.61
C SER A 91 9.67 -1.87 14.11
N LEU A 92 8.80 -2.89 14.12
CA LEU A 92 7.38 -2.80 13.81
C LEU A 92 6.54 -3.14 15.05
N CYS A 93 5.29 -2.67 15.07
CA CYS A 93 4.37 -2.95 16.16
C CYS A 93 3.51 -4.18 15.84
N ALA A 94 3.76 -5.25 16.59
CA ALA A 94 3.13 -6.56 16.47
C ALA A 94 2.01 -6.73 17.51
N LYS A 95 0.97 -7.51 17.20
CA LYS A 95 -0.13 -7.82 18.12
C LYS A 95 -0.14 -9.31 18.44
N ASN A 96 -0.10 -9.64 19.73
CA ASN A 96 -0.16 -11.01 20.23
C ASN A 96 -1.33 -11.79 19.60
N GLY A 97 -1.00 -12.89 18.90
CA GLY A 97 -1.98 -13.81 18.32
C GLY A 97 -2.55 -13.42 16.94
N ILE A 98 -2.09 -12.33 16.32
CA ILE A 98 -2.42 -11.98 14.92
C ILE A 98 -1.23 -12.25 13.99
N ASP A 99 -0.01 -12.10 14.51
CA ASP A 99 1.21 -12.40 13.78
C ASP A 99 1.45 -13.93 13.80
N VAL A 100 0.61 -14.64 13.05
CA VAL A 100 0.91 -16.01 12.62
C VAL A 100 1.99 -15.92 11.56
N ASP A 101 3.23 -16.26 11.96
CA ASP A 101 4.25 -16.67 11.00
C ASP A 101 3.74 -17.90 10.21
#